data_AF-A0A8J7B6B9-F1
#
_entry.id   AF-A0A8J7B6B9-F1
#
_cell.length_a   1.000
_cell.length_b   1.000
_cell.length_c   1.000
_cell.angle_alpha   90.00
_cell.angle_beta   90.00
_cell.angle_gamma   90.00
#
_symmetry.space_group_name_H-M   'P 1'
#
loop_
_entity.id
_entity.type
_entity.pdbx_description
1 polymer ?
#
loop_
_entity_poly.entity_id
_entity_poly.type
_entity_poly.pdbx_seq_one_letter_code
_entity_poly.pdbx_strand_id
1 'polypeptide(L)'
;MDPKALALPRWLRNSLLFPLFFLNGWLFTLLISFLQPLVNMVLIAIILALVLDYPMQALQRRSVPRSISLTLVVVTAIAAIFVGAFFILPLLVTQLGDFLNQLPQWMSSATGLFEWLDSLPMADSLGVSFDEIQTQLARQMTGVMRTLGTTLLGLLAGSVSSGFKVFFVLVLTVFMLVKGERAWAGIMSWLSPWWRDRLETKVPYKFKRFISVQVMLATGFGLLLAVIFTLIQVPLALMFAMLIGMGSLFPFMGAFA
;
A
#
# COMPACT_ATOMS: atom_id res chain seq x y z
N MET A 1 -3.40 -3.96 -67.30
CA MET A 1 -2.63 -3.29 -66.23
C MET A 1 -2.81 -4.11 -64.97
N ASP A 2 -1.81 -4.92 -64.61
CA ASP A 2 -1.89 -5.87 -63.50
C ASP A 2 -1.95 -5.15 -62.13
N PRO A 3 -2.93 -5.48 -61.26
CA PRO A 3 -3.10 -4.84 -59.94
C PRO A 3 -2.08 -5.29 -58.88
N LYS A 4 -0.97 -5.93 -59.28
CA LYS A 4 0.05 -6.50 -58.36
C LYS A 4 1.26 -5.59 -58.13
N ALA A 5 1.28 -4.39 -58.70
CA ALA A 5 2.49 -3.54 -58.78
C ALA A 5 2.91 -2.79 -57.50
N LEU A 6 2.29 -3.02 -56.34
CA LEU A 6 2.68 -2.41 -55.07
C LEU A 6 2.66 -3.40 -53.89
N ALA A 7 2.83 -4.70 -54.14
CA ALA A 7 3.04 -5.67 -53.07
C ALA A 7 4.47 -5.54 -52.54
N LEU A 8 4.66 -4.78 -51.47
CA LEU A 8 5.92 -4.67 -50.75
C LEU A 8 6.53 -6.06 -50.51
N PRO A 9 7.81 -6.29 -50.86
CA PRO A 9 8.46 -7.58 -50.65
C PRO A 9 8.36 -7.97 -49.17
N ARG A 10 8.00 -9.24 -48.90
CA ARG A 10 7.69 -9.74 -47.54
C ARG A 10 8.80 -9.46 -46.52
N TRP A 11 10.05 -9.45 -46.97
CA TRP A 11 11.22 -9.08 -46.16
C TRP A 11 11.21 -7.60 -45.76
N LEU A 12 10.94 -6.69 -46.68
CA LEU A 12 10.87 -5.25 -46.41
C LEU A 12 9.69 -4.92 -45.48
N ARG A 13 8.55 -5.60 -45.65
CA ARG A 13 7.39 -5.48 -44.77
C ARG A 13 7.71 -5.93 -43.35
N ASN A 14 8.34 -7.09 -43.17
CA ASN A 14 8.66 -7.60 -41.83
C ASN A 14 9.77 -6.78 -41.14
N SER A 15 10.75 -6.30 -41.91
CA SER A 15 11.79 -5.38 -41.41
C SER A 15 11.24 -4.02 -40.99
N LEU A 16 10.12 -3.56 -41.56
CA LEU A 16 9.45 -2.32 -41.14
C LEU A 16 8.48 -2.54 -39.98
N LEU A 17 7.82 -3.71 -39.92
CA LEU A 17 6.91 -4.08 -38.82
C LEU A 17 7.64 -4.27 -37.48
N PHE A 18 8.87 -4.79 -37.48
CA PHE A 18 9.65 -5.00 -36.27
C PHE A 18 9.92 -3.69 -35.48
N PRO A 19 10.50 -2.63 -36.07
CA PRO A 19 10.70 -1.35 -35.37
C PRO A 19 9.39 -0.65 -35.05
N LEU A 20 8.34 -0.79 -35.87
CA LEU A 20 7.01 -0.25 -35.55
C LEU A 20 6.39 -0.92 -34.32
N PHE A 21 6.52 -2.24 -34.18
CA PHE A 21 6.04 -2.97 -33.01
C PHE A 21 6.82 -2.58 -31.76
N PHE A 22 8.15 -2.47 -31.85
CA PHE A 22 9.00 -2.03 -30.74
C PHE A 22 8.70 -0.58 -30.35
N LEU A 23 8.51 0.32 -31.31
CA LEU A 23 8.15 1.71 -31.07
C LEU A 23 6.76 1.83 -30.44
N ASN A 24 5.77 1.06 -30.91
CA ASN A 24 4.43 1.04 -30.30
C ASN A 24 4.48 0.46 -28.88
N GLY A 25 5.26 -0.61 -28.65
CA GLY A 25 5.47 -1.17 -27.31
C GLY A 25 6.12 -0.18 -26.36
N TRP A 26 7.14 0.55 -26.81
CA TRP A 26 7.81 1.60 -26.05
C TRP A 26 6.91 2.82 -25.81
N LEU A 27 6.10 3.21 -26.79
CA LEU A 27 5.13 4.29 -26.63
C LEU A 27 4.03 3.88 -25.64
N PHE A 28 3.64 2.60 -25.65
CA PHE A 28 2.67 2.05 -24.71
C PHE A 28 3.21 2.02 -23.27
N THR A 29 4.49 1.67 -23.06
CA THR A 29 5.10 1.77 -21.72
C THR A 29 5.19 3.22 -21.25
N LEU A 30 5.56 4.17 -22.12
CA LEU A 30 5.52 5.60 -21.83
C LEU A 30 4.12 6.08 -21.44
N LEU A 31 3.09 5.66 -22.19
CA LEU A 31 1.69 5.99 -21.90
C LEU A 31 1.27 5.43 -20.54
N ILE A 32 1.62 4.17 -20.24
CA ILE A 32 1.35 3.55 -18.94
C ILE A 32 2.06 4.32 -17.84
N SER A 33 3.35 4.63 -17.97
CA SER A 33 4.10 5.38 -16.96
C SER A 33 3.53 6.78 -16.75
N PHE A 34 3.04 7.43 -17.79
CA PHE A 34 2.39 8.73 -17.69
C PHE A 34 1.02 8.65 -16.98
N LEU A 35 0.23 7.61 -17.25
CA LEU A 35 -1.09 7.40 -16.65
C LEU A 35 -1.04 6.72 -15.28
N GLN A 36 0.05 6.04 -14.93
CA GLN A 36 0.20 5.27 -13.70
C GLN A 36 -0.14 6.08 -12.43
N PRO A 37 0.32 7.34 -12.26
CA PRO A 37 -0.05 8.14 -11.09
C PRO A 37 -1.56 8.37 -11.00
N LEU A 38 -2.21 8.62 -12.14
CA LEU A 38 -3.65 8.87 -12.21
C LEU A 38 -4.44 7.59 -11.91
N VAL A 39 -4.03 6.46 -12.48
CA VAL A 39 -4.62 5.14 -12.18
C VAL A 39 -4.49 4.82 -10.70
N ASN A 40 -3.33 5.06 -10.09
CA ASN A 40 -3.14 4.85 -8.65
C ASN A 40 -4.07 5.72 -7.80
N MET A 41 -4.22 7.01 -8.14
CA MET A 41 -5.16 7.89 -7.44
C MET A 41 -6.61 7.39 -7.56
N VAL A 42 -7.01 6.93 -8.74
CA VAL A 42 -8.34 6.35 -8.98
C VAL A 42 -8.56 5.08 -8.17
N LEU A 43 -7.59 4.17 -8.14
CA LEU A 43 -7.68 2.93 -7.38
C LEU A 43 -7.82 3.21 -5.88
N ILE A 44 -6.97 4.10 -5.32
CA ILE A 44 -7.06 4.52 -3.92
C ILE A 44 -8.43 5.15 -3.65
N ALA A 45 -8.91 6.02 -4.53
CA ALA A 45 -10.18 6.70 -4.37
C ALA A 45 -11.37 5.72 -4.37
N ILE A 46 -11.35 4.69 -5.22
CA ILE A 46 -12.35 3.62 -5.26
C ILE A 46 -12.33 2.84 -3.94
N ILE A 47 -11.15 2.42 -3.47
CA ILE A 47 -11.03 1.68 -2.20
C ILE A 47 -11.59 2.52 -1.04
N LEU A 48 -11.18 3.79 -0.94
CA LEU A 48 -11.69 4.70 0.08
C LEU A 48 -13.20 4.89 -0.02
N ALA A 49 -13.75 5.04 -1.24
CA ALA A 49 -15.18 5.19 -1.44
C ALA A 49 -15.94 3.94 -0.97
N LEU A 50 -15.44 2.74 -1.26
CA LEU A 50 -16.03 1.48 -0.78
C LEU A 50 -15.98 1.35 0.75
N VAL A 51 -14.91 1.82 1.38
CA VAL A 51 -14.77 1.84 2.84
C VAL A 51 -15.75 2.84 3.47
N LEU A 52 -15.83 4.06 2.93
CA LEU A 52 -16.69 5.14 3.45
C LEU A 52 -18.18 4.92 3.16
N ASP A 53 -18.51 4.09 2.17
CA ASP A 53 -19.88 3.73 1.88
C ASP A 53 -20.54 2.92 3.01
N TYR A 54 -19.77 2.11 3.75
CA TYR A 54 -20.28 1.37 4.91
C TYR A 54 -20.82 2.26 6.04
N PRO A 55 -20.06 3.22 6.62
CA PRO A 55 -20.59 4.13 7.62
C PRO A 55 -21.70 5.04 7.04
N MET A 56 -21.63 5.41 5.75
CA MET A 56 -22.69 6.17 5.09
C MET A 56 -24.02 5.41 5.11
N GLN A 57 -24.02 4.13 4.71
CA GLN A 57 -25.20 3.28 4.78
C GLN A 57 -25.68 3.05 6.22
N ALA A 58 -24.76 2.89 7.17
CA ALA A 58 -25.10 2.73 8.58
C ALA A 58 -25.85 3.96 9.14
N LEU A 59 -25.44 5.17 8.75
CA LEU A 59 -26.15 6.40 9.09
C LEU A 59 -27.52 6.50 8.40
N GLN A 60 -27.61 6.15 7.12
CA GLN A 60 -28.89 6.17 6.39
C GLN A 60 -29.91 5.19 6.96
N ARG A 61 -29.46 4.00 7.43
CA ARG A 61 -30.31 3.03 8.14
C ARG A 61 -30.86 3.58 9.46
N ARG A 62 -30.23 4.59 10.04
CA ARG A 62 -30.71 5.34 11.22
C ARG A 62 -31.58 6.55 10.85
N SER A 63 -32.13 6.57 9.63
CA SER A 63 -33.01 7.64 9.11
C SER A 63 -32.34 9.00 8.95
N VAL A 64 -31.00 9.06 8.89
CA VAL A 64 -30.27 10.30 8.56
C VAL A 64 -30.41 10.57 7.04
N PRO A 65 -30.79 11.78 6.61
CA PRO A 65 -30.95 12.07 5.19
C PRO A 65 -29.61 11.99 4.45
N ARG A 66 -29.65 11.54 3.20
CA ARG A 66 -28.46 11.25 2.38
C ARG A 66 -27.43 12.38 2.35
N SER A 67 -27.88 13.64 2.30
CA SER A 67 -26.98 14.80 2.28
C SER A 67 -26.19 14.95 3.59
N ILE A 68 -26.84 14.72 4.74
CA ILE A 68 -26.18 14.81 6.05
C ILE A 68 -25.24 13.64 6.26
N SER A 69 -25.64 12.42 5.86
CA SER A 69 -24.76 11.24 5.93
C SER A 69 -23.50 11.44 5.10
N LEU A 70 -23.62 12.00 3.89
CA LEU A 70 -22.48 12.30 3.03
C LEU A 70 -21.54 13.30 3.70
N THR A 71 -22.05 14.44 4.17
CA THR A 71 -21.23 15.47 4.82
C THR A 71 -20.52 14.93 6.04
N LEU A 72 -21.23 14.19 6.91
CA LEU A 72 -20.66 13.67 8.15
C LEU A 72 -19.55 12.64 7.89
N VAL A 73 -19.76 11.73 6.93
CA VAL A 73 -18.75 10.73 6.55
C VAL A 73 -17.52 11.39 5.92
N VAL A 74 -17.71 12.38 5.02
CA VAL A 74 -16.60 13.09 4.39
C VAL A 74 -15.81 13.90 5.41
N VAL A 75 -16.49 14.63 6.30
CA VAL A 75 -15.83 15.39 7.39
C VAL A 75 -15.06 14.44 8.31
N THR A 76 -15.64 13.30 8.67
CA THR A 76 -14.96 12.28 9.51
C THR A 76 -13.74 11.71 8.79
N ALA A 77 -13.82 11.45 7.49
CA ALA A 77 -12.70 10.96 6.69
C ALA A 77 -11.56 11.99 6.61
N ILE A 78 -11.90 13.27 6.38
CA ILE A 78 -10.92 14.37 6.40
C ILE A 78 -10.27 14.47 7.78
N ALA A 79 -11.06 14.44 8.86
CA ALA A 79 -10.54 14.47 10.22
C ALA A 79 -9.59 13.29 10.49
N ALA A 80 -9.94 12.07 10.06
CA ALA A 80 -9.08 10.90 10.20
C ALA A 80 -7.75 11.05 9.44
N ILE A 81 -7.76 11.62 8.23
CA ILE A 81 -6.55 11.92 7.46
C ILE A 81 -5.70 12.97 8.19
N PHE A 82 -6.32 14.03 8.72
CA PHE A 82 -5.62 15.04 9.52
C PHE A 82 -4.97 14.44 10.77
N VAL A 83 -5.70 13.62 11.53
CA VAL A 83 -5.17 12.91 12.71
C VAL A 83 -4.01 11.99 12.28
N GLY A 84 -4.18 11.26 11.19
CA GLY A 84 -3.15 10.40 10.61
C GLY A 84 -1.86 11.17 10.27
N ALA A 85 -1.99 12.29 9.58
CA ALA A 85 -0.84 13.07 9.09
C ALA A 85 -0.14 13.87 10.18
N PHE A 86 -0.88 14.46 11.13
CA PHE A 86 -0.33 15.40 12.12
C PHE A 86 -0.06 14.78 13.50
N PHE A 87 -0.67 13.64 13.83
CA PHE A 87 -0.48 13.00 15.13
C PHE A 87 0.14 11.61 14.99
N ILE A 88 -0.48 10.74 14.19
CA ILE A 88 -0.02 9.35 14.06
C ILE A 88 1.33 9.30 13.35
N LEU A 89 1.47 9.95 12.19
CA LEU A 89 2.70 9.87 11.41
C LEU A 89 3.92 10.41 12.17
N PRO A 90 3.89 11.59 12.83
CA PRO A 90 5.01 12.05 13.65
C PRO A 90 5.31 11.09 14.80
N LEU A 91 4.29 10.55 15.47
CA LEU A 91 4.47 9.58 16.55
C LEU A 91 5.14 8.29 16.06
N LEU A 92 4.80 7.79 14.87
CA LEU A 92 5.48 6.64 14.27
C LEU A 92 6.95 6.96 13.96
N VAL A 93 7.23 8.17 13.46
CA VAL A 93 8.60 8.62 13.16
C VAL A 93 9.43 8.72 14.43
N THR A 94 8.87 9.28 15.51
CA THR A 94 9.59 9.35 16.80
C THR A 94 9.81 7.96 17.39
N GLN A 95 8.78 7.10 17.41
CA GLN A 95 8.92 5.73 17.91
C GLN A 95 9.99 4.96 17.13
N LEU A 96 10.02 5.10 15.79
CA LEU A 96 11.06 4.47 14.98
C LEU A 96 12.44 5.06 15.27
N GLY A 97 12.56 6.38 15.41
CA GLY A 97 13.80 7.03 15.79
C GLY A 97 14.33 6.54 17.14
N ASP A 98 13.48 6.45 18.15
CA ASP A 98 13.83 5.97 19.49
C ASP A 98 14.32 4.52 19.47
N PHE A 99 13.66 3.66 18.69
CA PHE A 99 14.09 2.28 18.48
C PHE A 99 15.45 2.20 17.78
N LEU A 100 15.64 2.98 16.71
CA LEU A 100 16.92 3.02 16.00
C LEU A 100 18.07 3.52 16.89
N ASN A 101 17.79 4.43 17.83
CA ASN A 101 18.77 4.95 18.78
C ASN A 101 19.13 3.93 19.89
N GLN A 102 18.21 3.03 20.26
CA GLN A 102 18.45 1.99 21.27
C GLN A 102 19.13 0.74 20.71
N LEU A 103 18.99 0.49 19.40
CA LEU A 103 19.54 -0.70 18.77
C LEU A 103 21.07 -0.88 18.90
N PRO A 104 21.92 0.16 18.77
CA PRO A 104 23.35 0.03 19.02
C PRO A 104 23.67 -0.47 20.43
N GLN A 105 22.90 -0.04 21.43
CA GLN A 105 23.05 -0.50 22.80
C GLN A 105 22.68 -1.97 22.93
N TRP A 106 21.57 -2.42 22.33
CA TRP A 106 21.19 -3.83 22.31
C TRP A 106 22.22 -4.69 21.59
N MET A 107 22.84 -4.17 20.52
CA MET A 107 23.95 -4.82 19.85
C MET A 107 25.16 -4.97 20.76
N SER A 108 25.56 -3.92 21.49
CA SER A 108 26.66 -4.01 22.45
C SER A 108 26.40 -5.00 23.59
N SER A 109 25.14 -5.18 24.00
CA SER A 109 24.77 -6.25 24.94
C SER A 109 24.85 -7.63 24.29
N ALA A 110 24.55 -7.75 22.99
CA ALA A 110 24.67 -8.99 22.25
C ALA A 110 26.15 -9.38 22.00
N THR A 111 27.06 -8.42 21.80
CA THR A 111 28.50 -8.71 21.66
C THR A 111 29.07 -9.37 22.91
N GLY A 112 28.67 -8.94 24.11
CA GLY A 112 29.07 -9.62 25.36
C GLY A 112 28.55 -11.07 25.46
N LEU A 113 27.45 -11.39 24.79
CA LEU A 113 26.90 -12.74 24.72
C LEU A 113 27.68 -13.62 23.73
N PHE A 114 28.13 -13.04 22.62
CA PHE A 114 29.04 -13.69 21.66
C PHE A 114 30.43 -13.94 22.26
N GLU A 115 30.99 -12.98 22.99
CA GLU A 115 32.25 -13.17 23.73
C GLU A 115 32.14 -14.27 24.79
N TRP A 116 30.99 -14.38 25.47
CA TRP A 116 30.73 -15.49 26.39
C TRP A 116 30.60 -16.84 25.66
N LEU A 117 29.94 -16.88 24.51
CA LEU A 117 29.80 -18.08 23.70
C LEU A 117 31.16 -18.54 23.13
N ASP A 118 32.03 -17.62 22.71
CA ASP A 118 33.40 -17.91 22.26
C ASP A 118 34.27 -18.47 23.40
N SER A 119 34.00 -18.06 24.65
CA SER A 119 34.72 -18.59 25.82
C SER A 119 34.36 -20.04 26.18
N LEU A 120 33.31 -20.62 25.56
CA LEU A 120 32.92 -22.00 25.79
C LEU A 120 33.82 -22.96 24.98
N PRO A 121 34.37 -24.02 25.59
CA PRO A 121 35.28 -24.97 24.91
C PRO A 121 34.64 -25.77 23.75
N MET A 122 33.33 -25.63 23.53
CA MET A 122 32.61 -26.19 22.38
C MET A 122 32.68 -25.31 21.13
N ALA A 123 32.98 -24.02 21.24
CA ALA A 123 33.05 -23.09 20.09
C ALA A 123 34.17 -23.49 19.11
N ASP A 124 35.35 -23.84 19.64
CA ASP A 124 36.50 -24.32 18.84
C ASP A 124 36.18 -25.61 18.05
N SER A 125 35.28 -26.46 18.57
CA SER A 125 34.91 -27.73 17.92
C SER A 125 33.95 -27.59 16.73
N LEU A 126 33.27 -26.45 16.63
CA LEU A 126 32.28 -26.19 15.57
C LEU A 126 32.87 -25.41 14.38
N GLY A 127 34.09 -24.86 14.50
CA GLY A 127 34.76 -24.12 13.42
C GLY A 127 34.00 -22.86 12.98
N VAL A 128 33.13 -22.32 13.83
CA VAL A 128 32.34 -21.11 13.57
C VAL A 128 33.03 -19.92 14.22
N SER A 129 33.49 -18.97 13.41
CA SER A 129 34.03 -17.67 13.83
C SER A 129 32.88 -16.73 14.22
N PHE A 130 32.61 -16.58 15.51
CA PHE A 130 31.55 -15.67 15.98
C PHE A 130 31.86 -14.19 15.66
N ASP A 131 33.13 -13.82 15.46
CA ASP A 131 33.56 -12.50 14.98
C ASP A 131 33.06 -12.18 13.55
N GLU A 132 33.08 -13.15 12.62
CA GLU A 132 32.53 -12.94 11.27
C GLU A 132 31.01 -12.75 11.31
N ILE A 133 30.30 -13.53 12.16
CA ILE A 133 28.86 -13.38 12.37
C ILE A 133 28.57 -11.99 12.96
N GLN A 134 29.32 -11.56 13.97
CA GLN A 134 29.17 -10.24 14.59
C GLN A 134 29.39 -9.11 13.58
N THR A 135 30.46 -9.16 12.80
CA THR A 135 30.76 -8.12 11.81
C THR A 135 29.77 -8.11 10.63
N GLN A 136 29.24 -9.28 10.23
CA GLN A 136 28.20 -9.37 9.22
C GLN A 136 26.85 -8.84 9.74
N LEU A 137 26.49 -9.18 10.98
CA LEU A 137 25.27 -8.71 11.62
C LEU A 137 25.32 -7.18 11.81
N ALA A 138 26.46 -6.64 12.25
CA ALA A 138 26.67 -5.20 12.38
C ALA A 138 26.56 -4.46 11.04
N ARG A 139 27.11 -5.03 9.95
CA ARG A 139 26.98 -4.48 8.59
C ARG A 139 25.53 -4.49 8.10
N GLN A 140 24.80 -5.59 8.28
CA GLN A 140 23.39 -5.68 7.91
C GLN A 140 22.53 -4.70 8.70
N MET A 141 22.72 -4.62 10.01
CA MET A 141 22.00 -3.68 10.88
C MET A 141 22.26 -2.23 10.47
N THR A 142 23.51 -1.86 10.18
CA THR A 142 23.85 -0.52 9.69
C THR A 142 23.17 -0.21 8.35
N GLY A 143 23.09 -1.19 7.45
CA GLY A 143 22.37 -1.07 6.18
C GLY A 143 20.86 -0.87 6.37
N VAL A 144 20.25 -1.63 7.28
CA VAL A 144 18.83 -1.49 7.66
C VAL A 144 18.58 -0.12 8.27
N MET A 145 19.41 0.33 9.22
CA MET A 145 19.35 1.67 9.82
C MET A 145 19.35 2.77 8.78
N ARG A 146 20.29 2.71 7.83
CA ARG A 146 20.41 3.72 6.79
C ARG A 146 19.17 3.73 5.89
N THR A 147 18.68 2.55 5.51
CA THR A 147 17.49 2.41 4.68
C THR A 147 16.25 2.95 5.40
N LEU A 148 16.04 2.57 6.67
CA LEU A 148 14.95 3.07 7.48
C LEU A 148 15.04 4.58 7.70
N GLY A 149 16.23 5.11 8.02
CA GLY A 149 16.47 6.55 8.16
C GLY A 149 16.17 7.34 6.88
N THR A 150 16.62 6.87 5.72
CA THR A 150 16.30 7.52 4.42
C THR A 150 14.82 7.44 4.09
N THR A 151 14.16 6.32 4.42
CA THR A 151 12.71 6.14 4.23
C THR A 151 11.93 7.09 5.12
N LEU A 152 12.32 7.23 6.39
CA LEU A 152 11.75 8.18 7.34
C LEU A 152 11.83 9.62 6.80
N LEU A 153 13.01 10.06 6.36
CA LEU A 153 13.20 11.38 5.75
C LEU A 153 12.35 11.56 4.49
N GLY A 154 12.27 10.51 3.66
CA GLY A 154 11.43 10.50 2.47
C GLY A 154 9.94 10.63 2.78
N LEU A 155 9.45 9.96 3.83
CA LEU A 155 8.06 10.07 4.29
C LEU A 155 7.75 11.47 4.81
N LEU A 156 8.65 12.07 5.60
CA LEU A 156 8.50 13.45 6.09
C LEU A 156 8.49 14.47 4.93
N ALA A 157 9.46 14.40 4.03
CA ALA A 157 9.55 15.30 2.88
C ALA A 157 8.40 15.11 1.87
N GLY A 158 8.01 13.85 1.65
CA GLY A 158 6.90 13.49 0.76
C GLY A 158 5.54 13.92 1.29
N SER A 159 5.35 13.96 2.61
CA SER A 159 4.08 14.38 3.23
C SER A 159 3.80 15.87 3.03
N VAL A 160 4.82 16.72 3.13
CA VAL A 160 4.68 18.18 2.96
C VAL A 160 4.35 18.56 1.52
N SER A 161 4.84 17.81 0.53
CA SER A 161 4.63 18.11 -0.91
C SER A 161 3.36 17.50 -1.52
N SER A 162 2.58 16.70 -0.76
CA SER A 162 1.51 15.85 -1.31
C SER A 162 0.08 16.41 -1.22
N GLY A 163 -0.11 17.65 -0.76
CA GLY A 163 -1.46 18.21 -0.53
C GLY A 163 -2.38 18.14 -1.76
N PHE A 164 -1.83 18.40 -2.96
CA PHE A 164 -2.58 18.31 -4.21
C PHE A 164 -3.04 16.88 -4.53
N LYS A 165 -2.19 15.87 -4.28
CA LYS A 165 -2.55 14.46 -4.51
C LYS A 165 -3.66 14.03 -3.56
N VAL A 166 -3.55 14.38 -2.27
CA VAL A 166 -4.57 14.08 -1.26
C VAL A 166 -5.90 14.74 -1.63
N PHE A 167 -5.88 16.01 -2.05
CA PHE A 167 -7.06 16.73 -2.52
C PHE A 167 -7.72 16.02 -3.72
N PHE A 168 -6.96 15.65 -4.75
CA PHE A 168 -7.50 14.94 -5.92
C PHE A 168 -8.09 13.58 -5.56
N VAL A 169 -7.40 12.79 -4.74
CA VAL A 169 -7.91 11.50 -4.26
C VAL A 169 -9.21 11.70 -3.48
N LEU A 170 -9.28 12.70 -2.59
CA LEU A 170 -10.47 12.99 -1.80
C LEU A 170 -11.65 13.39 -2.69
N VAL A 171 -11.45 14.29 -3.66
CA VAL A 171 -12.49 14.70 -4.62
C VAL A 171 -12.99 13.49 -5.40
N LEU A 172 -12.08 12.63 -5.84
CA LEU A 172 -12.43 11.42 -6.58
C LEU A 172 -13.15 10.39 -5.71
N THR A 173 -12.78 10.26 -4.44
CA THR A 173 -13.48 9.43 -3.45
C THR A 173 -14.91 9.92 -3.27
N VAL A 174 -15.12 11.22 -3.09
CA VAL A 174 -16.47 11.81 -2.97
C VAL A 174 -17.27 11.59 -4.26
N PHE A 175 -16.65 11.79 -5.42
CA PHE A 175 -17.27 11.51 -6.71
C PHE A 175 -17.71 10.05 -6.84
N MET A 176 -16.85 9.10 -6.48
CA MET A 176 -17.14 7.66 -6.50
C MET A 176 -18.18 7.27 -5.44
N LEU A 177 -18.19 7.91 -4.27
CA LEU A 177 -19.19 7.67 -3.23
C LEU A 177 -20.59 8.13 -3.67
N VAL A 178 -20.69 9.24 -4.40
CA VAL A 178 -21.97 9.81 -4.85
C VAL A 178 -22.45 9.19 -6.17
N LYS A 179 -21.54 8.98 -7.13
CA LYS A 179 -21.84 8.58 -8.51
C LYS A 179 -21.22 7.24 -8.93
N GLY A 180 -20.69 6.44 -7.99
CA GLY A 180 -19.97 5.21 -8.29
C GLY A 180 -20.71 4.23 -9.19
N GLU A 181 -22.02 4.07 -9.01
CA GLU A 181 -22.85 3.21 -9.88
C GLU A 181 -22.91 3.72 -11.33
N ARG A 182 -23.01 5.05 -11.53
CA ARG A 182 -23.00 5.65 -12.87
C ARG A 182 -21.62 5.59 -13.51
N ALA A 183 -20.57 5.78 -12.72
CA ALA A 183 -19.19 5.65 -13.19
C ALA A 183 -18.90 4.20 -13.62
N TRP A 184 -19.35 3.22 -12.83
CA TRP A 184 -19.25 1.80 -13.15
C TRP A 184 -20.03 1.46 -14.43
N ALA A 185 -21.28 1.92 -14.55
CA ALA A 185 -22.09 1.72 -15.75
C ALA A 185 -21.45 2.34 -17.01
N GLY A 186 -20.81 3.52 -16.86
CA GLY A 186 -20.06 4.15 -17.94
C GLY A 186 -18.87 3.31 -18.41
N ILE A 187 -18.08 2.77 -17.48
CA ILE A 187 -16.98 1.85 -17.79
C ILE A 187 -17.52 0.57 -18.46
N MET A 188 -18.64 0.05 -17.96
CA MET A 188 -19.30 -1.14 -18.51
C MET A 188 -19.82 -0.94 -19.93
N SER A 189 -20.20 0.29 -20.28
CA SER A 189 -20.69 0.62 -21.62
C SER A 189 -19.63 0.47 -22.72
N TRP A 190 -18.34 0.48 -22.35
CA TRP A 190 -17.24 0.27 -23.28
C TRP A 190 -16.87 -1.22 -23.45
N LEU A 191 -17.46 -2.10 -22.63
CA LEU A 191 -17.25 -3.54 -22.71
C LEU A 191 -18.27 -4.22 -23.64
N SER A 192 -17.84 -5.29 -24.30
CA SER A 192 -18.71 -6.15 -25.11
C SER A 192 -19.83 -6.79 -24.25
N PRO A 193 -21.04 -7.02 -24.80
CA PRO A 193 -22.19 -7.57 -24.08
C PRO A 193 -21.91 -8.86 -23.30
N TRP A 194 -20.99 -9.70 -23.81
CA TRP A 194 -20.60 -10.97 -23.19
C TRP A 194 -19.91 -10.78 -21.83
N TRP A 195 -19.07 -9.74 -21.70
CA TRP A 195 -18.39 -9.42 -20.44
C TRP A 195 -19.29 -8.64 -19.49
N ARG A 196 -20.16 -7.80 -20.05
CA ARG A 196 -21.07 -6.94 -19.29
C ARG A 196 -21.98 -7.75 -18.36
N ASP A 197 -22.68 -8.75 -18.88
CA ASP A 197 -23.66 -9.51 -18.09
C ASP A 197 -23.03 -10.34 -16.94
N ARG A 198 -21.81 -10.85 -17.15
CA ARG A 198 -21.06 -11.58 -16.10
C ARG A 198 -20.52 -10.68 -15.00
N LEU A 199 -20.13 -9.46 -15.32
CA LEU A 199 -19.42 -8.57 -14.42
C LEU A 199 -20.37 -7.54 -13.75
N GLU A 200 -21.48 -7.16 -14.38
CA GLU A 200 -22.38 -6.09 -13.94
C GLU A 200 -23.13 -6.46 -12.64
N THR A 201 -23.45 -7.74 -12.42
CA THR A 201 -24.28 -8.17 -11.27
C THR A 201 -23.50 -8.80 -10.11
N LYS A 202 -22.43 -9.56 -10.38
CA LYS A 202 -21.76 -10.39 -9.34
C LYS A 202 -20.50 -9.79 -8.75
N VAL A 203 -19.76 -9.01 -9.52
CA VAL A 203 -18.45 -8.46 -9.10
C VAL A 203 -18.60 -7.29 -8.13
N PRO A 204 -19.39 -6.24 -8.41
CA PRO A 204 -19.39 -5.05 -7.55
C PRO A 204 -19.90 -5.33 -6.14
N TYR A 205 -20.93 -6.17 -5.97
CA TYR A 205 -21.48 -6.49 -4.65
C TYR A 205 -20.50 -7.31 -3.80
N LYS A 206 -19.93 -8.40 -4.34
CA LYS A 206 -18.98 -9.24 -3.61
C LYS A 206 -17.69 -8.49 -3.29
N PHE A 207 -17.18 -7.72 -4.25
CA PHE A 207 -15.95 -6.93 -4.07
C PHE A 207 -16.12 -5.86 -3.00
N LYS A 208 -17.22 -5.10 -3.06
CA LYS A 208 -17.56 -4.09 -2.05
C LYS A 208 -17.66 -4.69 -0.65
N ARG A 209 -18.40 -5.79 -0.50
CA ARG A 209 -18.55 -6.48 0.80
C ARG A 209 -17.24 -7.05 1.32
N PHE A 210 -16.42 -7.64 0.45
CA PHE A 210 -15.11 -8.16 0.81
C PHE A 210 -14.19 -7.06 1.34
N ILE A 211 -14.04 -5.95 0.60
CA ILE A 211 -13.21 -4.82 1.02
C ILE A 211 -13.70 -4.23 2.34
N SER A 212 -15.01 -4.00 2.51
CA SER A 212 -15.54 -3.45 3.77
C SER A 212 -15.29 -4.37 4.96
N VAL A 213 -15.48 -5.69 4.81
CA VAL A 213 -15.17 -6.67 5.87
C VAL A 213 -13.68 -6.67 6.18
N GLN A 214 -12.83 -6.64 5.15
CA GLN A 214 -11.38 -6.65 5.32
C GLN A 214 -10.87 -5.42 6.06
N VAL A 215 -11.38 -4.23 5.72
CA VAL A 215 -11.02 -2.99 6.42
C VAL A 215 -11.53 -3.00 7.87
N MET A 216 -12.73 -3.53 8.11
CA MET A 216 -13.27 -3.65 9.46
C MET A 216 -12.44 -4.61 10.32
N LEU A 217 -12.03 -5.75 9.76
CA LEU A 217 -11.11 -6.69 10.43
C LEU A 217 -9.74 -6.05 10.68
N ALA A 218 -9.16 -5.40 9.68
CA ALA A 218 -7.86 -4.73 9.80
C ALA A 218 -7.86 -3.63 10.86
N THR A 219 -8.92 -2.82 10.89
CA THR A 219 -9.07 -1.74 11.88
C THR A 219 -9.30 -2.31 13.27
N GLY A 220 -10.19 -3.30 13.42
CA GLY A 220 -10.46 -3.95 14.71
C GLY A 220 -9.24 -4.67 15.27
N PHE A 221 -8.55 -5.45 14.43
CA PHE A 221 -7.34 -6.17 14.82
C PHE A 221 -6.18 -5.23 15.13
N GLY A 222 -5.98 -4.20 14.31
CA GLY A 222 -4.97 -3.16 14.56
C GLY A 222 -5.22 -2.39 15.86
N LEU A 223 -6.46 -1.98 16.14
CA LEU A 223 -6.81 -1.30 17.40
C LEU A 223 -6.60 -2.21 18.62
N LEU A 224 -7.03 -3.47 18.52
CA LEU A 224 -6.87 -4.44 19.59
C LEU A 224 -5.38 -4.69 19.89
N LEU A 225 -4.56 -4.88 18.86
CA LEU A 225 -3.11 -5.01 19.02
C LEU A 225 -2.46 -3.74 19.57
N ALA A 226 -2.92 -2.55 19.15
CA ALA A 226 -2.40 -1.30 19.68
C ALA A 226 -2.63 -1.20 21.19
N VAL A 227 -3.82 -1.57 21.66
CA VAL A 227 -4.14 -1.60 23.10
C VAL A 227 -3.27 -2.63 23.82
N ILE A 228 -3.20 -3.88 23.32
CA ILE A 228 -2.42 -4.95 23.95
C ILE A 228 -0.93 -4.59 24.03
N PHE A 229 -0.34 -4.14 22.93
CA PHE A 229 1.08 -3.77 22.90
C PHE A 229 1.39 -2.55 23.76
N THR A 230 0.47 -1.58 23.85
CA THR A 230 0.63 -0.43 24.75
C THR A 230 0.55 -0.87 26.22
N LEU A 231 -0.36 -1.79 26.57
CA LEU A 231 -0.50 -2.32 27.93
C LEU A 231 0.74 -3.13 28.36
N ILE A 232 1.33 -3.90 27.45
CA ILE A 232 2.54 -4.69 27.70
C ILE A 232 3.81 -3.82 27.56
N GLN A 233 3.68 -2.52 27.25
CA GLN A 233 4.78 -1.57 27.04
C GLN A 233 5.79 -2.05 25.98
N VAL A 234 5.30 -2.66 24.91
CA VAL A 234 6.13 -3.11 23.79
C VAL A 234 6.69 -1.87 23.07
N PRO A 235 8.01 -1.79 22.82
CA PRO A 235 8.57 -0.72 22.00
C PRO A 235 7.94 -0.75 20.60
N LEU A 236 7.66 0.41 20.00
CA LEU A 236 6.98 0.50 18.70
C LEU A 236 5.56 -0.10 18.69
N ALA A 237 4.87 -0.18 19.84
CA ALA A 237 3.53 -0.76 19.96
C ALA A 237 2.57 -0.31 18.84
N LEU A 238 2.50 0.99 18.58
CA LEU A 238 1.62 1.55 17.56
C LEU A 238 2.08 1.14 16.15
N MET A 239 3.40 1.17 15.88
CA MET A 239 3.92 0.75 14.56
C MET A 239 3.61 -0.71 14.28
N PHE A 240 3.88 -1.62 15.23
CA PHE A 240 3.60 -3.04 15.04
C PHE A 240 2.11 -3.32 14.88
N ALA A 241 1.27 -2.67 15.69
CA ALA A 241 -0.17 -2.79 15.57
C ALA A 241 -0.69 -2.31 14.20
N MET A 242 -0.18 -1.19 13.68
CA MET A 242 -0.53 -0.69 12.35
C MET A 242 0.01 -1.58 11.24
N LEU A 243 1.25 -2.06 11.35
CA LEU A 243 1.86 -2.94 10.33
C LEU A 243 1.12 -4.27 10.24
N ILE A 244 0.78 -4.88 11.37
CA ILE A 244 0.00 -6.12 11.42
C ILE A 244 -1.44 -5.88 10.95
N GLY A 245 -2.08 -4.79 11.38
CA GLY A 245 -3.42 -4.43 10.92
C GLY A 245 -3.46 -4.18 9.41
N MET A 246 -2.51 -3.43 8.85
CA MET A 246 -2.37 -3.22 7.41
C MET A 246 -2.05 -4.53 6.66
N GLY A 247 -1.17 -5.37 7.22
CA GLY A 247 -0.86 -6.69 6.67
C GLY A 247 -2.11 -7.56 6.55
N SER A 248 -3.02 -7.47 7.54
CA SER A 248 -4.30 -8.17 7.48
C SER A 248 -5.23 -7.67 6.38
N LEU A 249 -4.98 -6.53 5.70
CA LEU A 249 -5.76 -6.14 4.52
C LEU A 249 -5.52 -7.06 3.32
N PHE A 250 -4.40 -7.79 3.30
CA PHE A 250 -4.00 -8.69 2.22
C PHE A 250 -4.00 -10.15 2.72
N PRO A 251 -5.17 -10.80 2.82
CA PRO A 251 -5.33 -12.08 3.50
C PRO A 251 -4.54 -13.24 2.86
N PHE A 252 -4.14 -13.11 1.60
CA PHE A 252 -3.38 -14.14 0.88
C PHE A 252 -1.88 -14.13 1.18
N MET A 253 -1.31 -13.07 1.76
CA MET A 253 0.13 -13.03 2.06
C MET A 253 0.55 -14.06 3.12
N GLY A 254 -0.33 -14.42 4.05
CA GLY A 254 -0.03 -15.43 5.07
C GLY A 254 -0.14 -16.89 4.59
N ALA A 255 -0.73 -17.14 3.41
CA ALA A 255 -0.85 -18.50 2.87
C ALA A 255 0.34 -18.91 1.99
N PHE A 256 1.21 -17.96 1.63
CA PHE A 256 2.39 -18.16 0.77
C PHE A 256 3.72 -17.90 1.50
N ALA A 257 3.67 -17.70 2.83
CA ALA A 257 4.84 -17.49 3.69
C ALA A 257 5.06 -18.69 4.60
#